data_AF-A0A1I5SZ99-F1
#
_entry.id   AF-A0A1I5SZ99-F1
#
_cell.length_a   1.000
_cell.length_b   1.000
_cell.length_c   1.000
_cell.angle_alpha   90.00
_cell.angle_beta   90.00
_cell.angle_gamma   90.00
#
_symmetry.space_group_name_H-M   'P 1'
#
loop_
_entity.id
_entity.type
_entity.pdbx_description
1 polymer ?
#
loop_
_entity_poly.entity_id
_entity_poly.type
_entity_poly.pdbx_seq_one_letter_code
_entity_poly.pdbx_strand_id
1 'polypeptide(L)'
;MSNIAKLPTLQELYTEPEEAFKNDAFLVLMNAKPPDKWVKEHPFIKGHKYIPIDKIEFLLNKIFKIYKIEILREGSSFNGVFVVVRVTVRHPVTGEWHFHDGIGACELQTKKGASAADLASINNGALSMAFPIAKSLAVKDACDHFGSLFGANLNRKDVLEFSPDDKLNKIVNDLTFWKRLSECKTIEEVDNLAIEYPDIDYSIYKKRKEEIKEYGI
;
A
#
# COMPACT_ATOMS: atom_id res chain seq x y z
N MET A 1 -26.97 37.53 2.44
CA MET A 1 -26.92 36.13 1.98
C MET A 1 -25.47 35.68 2.05
N SER A 2 -25.15 34.78 2.98
CA SER A 2 -23.81 34.23 3.14
C SER A 2 -23.45 33.44 1.89
N ASN A 3 -22.35 33.80 1.26
CA ASN A 3 -21.78 33.09 0.11
C ASN A 3 -21.25 31.76 0.65
N ILE A 4 -22.07 30.69 0.60
CA ILE A 4 -21.62 29.35 0.97
C ILE A 4 -20.65 28.92 -0.14
N ALA A 5 -19.35 29.01 0.14
CA ALA A 5 -18.33 28.50 -0.76
C ALA A 5 -18.64 27.03 -1.04
N LYS A 6 -18.93 26.72 -2.31
CA LYS A 6 -19.23 25.35 -2.75
C LYS A 6 -17.96 24.53 -2.52
N LEU A 7 -18.05 23.51 -1.66
CA LEU A 7 -16.91 22.63 -1.39
C LEU A 7 -16.48 21.95 -2.69
N PRO A 8 -15.17 21.88 -2.96
CA PRO A 8 -14.67 21.17 -4.13
C PRO A 8 -15.06 19.69 -4.04
N THR A 9 -15.36 19.10 -5.19
CA THR A 9 -15.57 17.66 -5.33
C THR A 9 -14.24 16.92 -5.15
N LEU A 10 -14.27 15.63 -4.80
CA LEU A 10 -13.04 14.83 -4.67
C LEU A 10 -12.21 14.89 -5.95
N GLN A 11 -12.85 14.95 -7.11
CA GLN A 11 -12.22 15.02 -8.42
C GLN A 11 -11.44 16.34 -8.64
N GLU A 12 -11.96 17.45 -8.13
CA GLU A 12 -11.31 18.77 -8.24
C GLU A 12 -10.08 18.91 -7.33
N LEU A 13 -9.86 17.95 -6.41
CA LEU A 13 -8.66 17.91 -5.57
C LEU A 13 -7.45 17.30 -6.30
N TYR A 14 -7.66 16.59 -7.42
CA TYR A 14 -6.58 15.96 -8.17
C TYR A 14 -6.09 16.88 -9.29
N THR A 15 -4.85 17.33 -9.18
CA THR A 15 -4.18 18.19 -10.17
C THR A 15 -3.79 17.41 -11.44
N GLU A 16 -3.46 16.13 -11.30
CA GLU A 16 -3.02 15.25 -12.38
C GLU A 16 -3.87 13.95 -12.42
N PRO A 17 -4.82 13.82 -13.38
CA PRO A 17 -5.73 12.68 -13.44
C PRO A 17 -5.02 11.34 -13.66
N GLU A 18 -3.97 11.29 -14.50
CA GLU A 18 -3.21 10.06 -14.76
C GLU A 18 -2.49 9.53 -13.51
N GLU A 19 -1.94 10.44 -12.70
CA GLU A 19 -1.27 10.09 -11.43
C GLU A 19 -2.30 9.63 -10.39
N ALA A 20 -3.43 10.33 -10.29
CA ALA A 20 -4.54 9.97 -9.40
C ALA A 20 -5.04 8.54 -9.67
N PHE A 21 -5.23 8.15 -10.93
CA PHE A 21 -5.65 6.79 -11.28
C PHE A 21 -4.60 5.73 -10.93
N LYS A 22 -3.31 6.00 -11.16
CA LYS A 22 -2.24 5.08 -10.77
C LYS A 22 -2.16 4.94 -9.24
N ASN A 23 -2.40 6.03 -8.51
CA ASN A 23 -2.50 6.02 -7.06
C ASN A 23 -3.71 5.21 -6.57
N ASP A 24 -4.88 5.35 -7.22
CA ASP A 24 -6.05 4.53 -6.90
C ASP A 24 -5.80 3.04 -7.17
N ALA A 25 -5.21 2.70 -8.31
CA ALA A 25 -4.82 1.32 -8.62
C ALA A 25 -3.81 0.76 -7.60
N PHE A 26 -2.87 1.59 -7.15
CA PHE A 26 -1.95 1.25 -6.07
C PHE A 26 -2.68 1.02 -4.75
N LEU A 27 -3.62 1.87 -4.37
CA LEU A 27 -4.44 1.72 -3.16
C LEU A 27 -5.32 0.46 -3.20
N VAL A 28 -5.87 0.11 -4.36
CA VAL A 28 -6.58 -1.17 -4.56
C VAL A 28 -5.64 -2.34 -4.30
N LEU A 29 -4.42 -2.30 -4.83
CA LEU A 29 -3.42 -3.35 -4.58
C LEU A 29 -3.06 -3.44 -3.09
N MET A 30 -2.83 -2.31 -2.42
CA MET A 30 -2.46 -2.28 -0.99
C MET A 30 -3.59 -2.76 -0.07
N ASN A 31 -4.84 -2.54 -0.47
CA ASN A 31 -6.02 -2.97 0.30
C ASN A 31 -6.57 -4.34 -0.13
N ALA A 32 -5.93 -5.02 -1.08
CA ALA A 32 -6.25 -6.39 -1.43
C ALA A 32 -6.03 -7.34 -0.24
N LYS A 33 -6.85 -8.38 -0.13
CA LYS A 33 -6.70 -9.37 0.93
C LYS A 33 -5.39 -10.17 0.75
N PRO A 34 -4.59 -10.37 1.81
CA PRO A 34 -3.39 -11.19 1.72
C PRO A 34 -3.77 -12.65 1.44
N PRO A 35 -2.92 -13.41 0.72
CA PRO A 35 -3.14 -14.83 0.52
C PRO A 35 -3.32 -15.58 1.84
N ASP A 36 -4.40 -16.36 1.99
CA ASP A 36 -4.71 -17.06 3.25
C ASP A 36 -3.58 -18.00 3.71
N LYS A 37 -2.78 -18.54 2.77
CA LYS A 37 -1.60 -19.38 3.06
C LYS A 37 -0.49 -18.65 3.81
N TRP A 38 -0.46 -17.32 3.78
CA TRP A 38 0.54 -16.51 4.48
C TRP A 38 0.11 -16.14 5.89
N VAL A 39 -1.19 -16.23 6.18
CA VAL A 39 -1.76 -15.87 7.47
C VAL A 39 -1.54 -17.02 8.45
N LYS A 40 -0.89 -16.73 9.57
CA LYS A 40 -0.68 -17.68 10.67
C LYS A 40 -1.41 -17.22 11.92
N GLU A 41 -1.74 -18.15 12.80
CA GLU A 41 -2.30 -17.84 14.12
C GLU A 41 -1.20 -17.80 15.17
N HIS A 42 -1.32 -16.85 16.10
CA HIS A 42 -0.37 -16.69 17.17
C HIS A 42 -0.49 -17.86 18.15
N PRO A 43 0.61 -18.52 18.53
CA PRO A 43 0.55 -19.74 19.35
C PRO A 43 -0.01 -19.52 20.76
N PHE A 44 0.14 -18.31 21.30
CA PHE A 44 -0.26 -17.97 22.68
C PHE A 44 -1.52 -17.11 22.78
N ILE A 45 -1.95 -16.47 21.68
CA ILE A 45 -3.10 -15.55 21.69
C ILE A 45 -4.18 -16.13 20.78
N LYS A 46 -5.22 -16.67 21.39
CA LYS A 46 -6.30 -17.35 20.67
C LYS A 46 -6.97 -16.39 19.68
N GLY A 47 -6.98 -16.76 18.40
CA GLY A 47 -7.64 -16.01 17.33
C GLY A 47 -6.86 -14.80 16.82
N HIS A 48 -5.65 -14.54 17.31
CA HIS A 48 -4.82 -13.46 16.79
C HIS A 48 -4.03 -13.93 15.57
N LYS A 49 -4.39 -13.40 14.40
CA LYS A 49 -3.73 -13.70 13.12
C LYS A 49 -2.57 -12.75 12.88
N TYR A 50 -1.54 -13.23 12.20
CA TYR A 50 -0.39 -12.42 11.82
C TYR A 50 0.22 -12.90 10.49
N ILE A 51 0.89 -11.99 9.80
CA ILE A 51 1.74 -12.32 8.65
C ILE A 51 3.20 -12.45 9.13
N PRO A 52 3.89 -13.57 8.80
CA PRO A 52 5.31 -13.74 9.08
C PRO A 52 6.19 -12.65 8.45
N ILE A 53 7.28 -12.30 9.14
CA ILE A 53 8.18 -11.20 8.73
C ILE A 53 8.79 -11.40 7.33
N ASP A 54 9.10 -12.65 6.95
CA ASP A 54 9.63 -12.98 5.62
C ASP A 54 8.67 -12.58 4.49
N LYS A 55 7.36 -12.67 4.73
CA LYS A 55 6.33 -12.25 3.76
C LYS A 55 6.21 -10.74 3.69
N ILE A 56 6.36 -10.04 4.81
CA ILE A 56 6.37 -8.58 4.85
C ILE A 56 7.59 -8.01 4.11
N GLU A 57 8.78 -8.55 4.37
CA GLU A 57 10.00 -8.15 3.67
C GLU A 57 9.92 -8.46 2.17
N PHE A 58 9.31 -9.59 1.80
CA PHE A 58 9.05 -9.91 0.39
C PHE A 58 8.11 -8.88 -0.27
N LEU A 59 7.04 -8.48 0.40
CA LEU A 59 6.11 -7.47 -0.10
C LEU A 59 6.78 -6.09 -0.26
N LEU A 60 7.58 -5.67 0.73
CA LEU A 60 8.36 -4.43 0.65
C LEU A 60 9.30 -4.42 -0.56
N ASN A 61 10.03 -5.52 -0.78
CA ASN A 61 10.92 -5.68 -1.93
C ASN A 61 10.16 -5.69 -3.27
N LYS A 62 9.00 -6.35 -3.32
CA LYS A 62 8.24 -6.51 -4.57
C LYS A 62 7.52 -5.23 -4.98
N ILE A 63 6.93 -4.51 -4.03
CA ILE A 63 6.09 -3.33 -4.29
C ILE A 63 6.93 -2.06 -4.35
N PHE A 64 7.69 -1.76 -3.29
CA PHE A 64 8.37 -0.48 -3.15
C PHE A 64 9.80 -0.49 -3.71
N LYS A 65 10.47 -1.66 -3.73
CA LYS A 65 11.85 -1.91 -4.21
C LYS A 65 12.96 -1.17 -3.45
N ILE A 66 12.71 0.08 -3.04
CA ILE A 66 13.62 0.93 -2.29
C ILE A 66 12.92 1.29 -0.98
N TYR A 67 13.46 0.78 0.12
CA TYR A 67 13.00 1.08 1.47
C TYR A 67 14.17 1.14 2.44
N LYS A 68 13.95 1.79 3.58
CA LYS A 68 14.88 1.89 4.70
C LYS A 68 14.14 1.54 5.98
N ILE A 69 14.81 0.80 6.85
CA ILE A 69 14.30 0.45 8.17
C ILE A 69 15.25 1.06 9.18
N GLU A 70 14.75 1.98 9.99
CA GLU A 70 15.51 2.73 10.98
C GLU A 70 14.97 2.39 12.37
N ILE A 71 15.87 2.07 13.31
CA ILE A 71 15.49 1.93 14.72
C ILE A 71 15.55 3.32 15.32
N LEU A 72 14.39 3.84 15.71
CA LEU A 72 14.28 5.18 16.31
C LEU A 72 14.61 5.16 17.79
N ARG A 73 14.17 4.10 18.47
CA ARG A 73 14.32 3.96 19.92
C ARG A 73 14.21 2.51 20.33
N GLU A 74 15.02 2.13 21.29
CA GLU A 74 14.94 0.88 22.03
C GLU A 74 14.90 1.16 23.53
N GLY A 75 14.38 0.21 24.28
CA GLY A 75 14.40 0.27 25.73
C GLY A 75 13.84 -0.97 26.38
N SER A 76 13.91 -1.02 27.71
CA SER A 76 13.20 -1.99 28.53
C SER A 76 11.97 -1.35 29.16
N SER A 77 10.92 -2.15 29.35
CA SER A 77 9.73 -1.77 30.10
C SER A 77 9.28 -2.98 30.92
N PHE A 78 9.23 -2.83 32.24
CA PHE A 78 8.98 -3.92 33.19
C PHE A 78 9.88 -5.15 32.92
N ASN A 79 9.29 -6.31 32.65
CA ASN A 79 9.96 -7.56 32.32
C ASN A 79 10.12 -7.78 30.80
N GLY A 80 10.03 -6.73 29.99
CA GLY A 80 10.11 -6.81 28.54
C GLY A 80 11.02 -5.76 27.94
N VAL A 81 11.22 -5.89 26.63
CA VAL A 81 11.90 -4.92 25.78
C VAL A 81 10.95 -4.38 24.74
N PHE A 82 11.14 -3.14 24.34
CA PHE A 82 10.42 -2.54 23.24
C PHE A 82 11.39 -1.92 22.23
N VAL A 83 10.96 -1.89 20.98
CA VAL A 83 11.67 -1.29 19.86
C VAL A 83 10.67 -0.48 19.05
N VAL A 84 11.05 0.76 18.72
CA VAL A 84 10.31 1.65 17.82
C VAL A 84 11.10 1.73 16.52
N VAL A 85 10.44 1.41 15.42
CA VAL A 85 11.03 1.37 14.08
C VAL A 85 10.29 2.33 13.17
N ARG A 86 11.03 3.01 12.30
CA ARG A 86 10.51 3.72 11.13
C ARG A 86 10.78 2.91 9.88
N VAL A 87 9.75 2.64 9.10
CA VAL A 87 9.86 2.06 7.76
C VAL A 87 9.60 3.18 6.76
N THR A 88 10.66 3.61 6.09
CA THR A 88 10.61 4.65 5.06
C THR A 88 10.63 3.98 3.69
N VAL A 89 9.61 4.21 2.87
CA VAL A 89 9.45 3.65 1.52
C VAL A 89 9.38 4.75 0.48
N ARG A 90 9.86 4.47 -0.73
CA ARG A 90 9.64 5.35 -1.87
C ARG A 90 8.37 4.94 -2.59
N HIS A 91 7.39 5.85 -2.72
CA HIS A 91 6.14 5.57 -3.42
C HIS A 91 6.42 5.20 -4.88
N PRO A 92 5.86 4.09 -5.41
CA PRO A 92 6.18 3.64 -6.76
C PRO A 92 5.55 4.52 -7.85
N VAL A 93 4.47 5.25 -7.54
CA VAL A 93 3.78 6.15 -8.48
C VAL A 93 4.34 7.56 -8.41
N THR A 94 4.19 8.25 -7.28
CA THR A 94 4.63 9.64 -7.08
C THR A 94 6.15 9.80 -6.94
N GLY A 95 6.87 8.74 -6.55
CA GLY A 95 8.31 8.79 -6.30
C GLY A 95 8.72 9.49 -5.00
N GLU A 96 7.76 9.95 -4.21
CA GLU A 96 7.97 10.60 -2.92
C GLU A 96 8.35 9.61 -1.81
N TRP A 97 8.92 10.12 -0.72
CA TRP A 97 9.23 9.31 0.45
C TRP A 97 8.10 9.37 1.45
N HIS A 98 7.56 8.20 1.82
CA HIS A 98 6.61 8.05 2.92
C HIS A 98 7.24 7.22 4.02
N PHE A 99 6.74 7.40 5.24
CA PHE A 99 7.17 6.58 6.35
C PHE A 99 5.99 6.24 7.26
N HIS A 100 6.08 5.08 7.89
CA HIS A 100 5.25 4.72 9.01
C HIS A 100 6.14 4.26 10.16
N ASP A 101 5.71 4.61 11.36
CA ASP A 101 6.36 4.20 12.59
C ASP A 101 5.57 3.02 13.16
N GLY A 102 6.29 2.05 13.70
CA GLY A 102 5.71 0.88 14.33
C GLY A 102 6.41 0.56 15.64
N ILE A 103 5.68 -0.07 16.54
CA ILE A 103 6.14 -0.40 17.88
C ILE A 103 6.02 -1.91 18.07
N GLY A 104 7.11 -2.51 18.53
CA GLY A 104 7.16 -3.92 18.87
C GLY A 104 7.64 -4.11 20.30
N ALA A 105 6.99 -5.00 21.04
CA ALA A 105 7.37 -5.35 22.40
C ALA A 105 7.45 -6.87 22.55
N CYS A 106 8.40 -7.33 23.36
CA CYS A 106 8.59 -8.75 23.66
C CYS A 106 8.98 -8.92 25.13
N GLU A 107 8.38 -9.89 25.81
CA GLU A 107 8.73 -10.26 27.17
C GLU A 107 10.08 -10.99 27.24
N LEU A 108 10.82 -10.78 28.34
CA LEU A 108 12.04 -11.52 28.62
C LEU A 108 11.68 -12.90 29.17
N GLN A 109 12.29 -13.93 28.58
CA GLN A 109 12.08 -15.30 29.03
C GLN A 109 12.73 -15.53 30.41
N THR A 110 11.93 -15.94 31.38
CA THR A 110 12.37 -16.38 32.71
C THR A 110 12.40 -17.90 32.82
N LYS A 111 13.04 -18.42 33.86
CA LYS A 111 13.01 -19.86 34.19
C LYS A 111 11.57 -20.33 34.46
N LYS A 112 11.27 -21.58 34.07
CA LYS A 112 9.95 -22.17 34.30
C LYS A 112 9.58 -22.13 35.78
N GLY A 113 8.44 -21.50 36.10
CA GLY A 113 7.94 -21.35 37.48
C GLY A 113 8.42 -20.10 38.23
N ALA A 114 9.30 -19.29 37.63
CA ALA A 114 9.69 -18.00 38.19
C ALA A 114 8.65 -16.91 37.87
N SER A 115 8.55 -15.91 38.75
CA SER A 115 7.75 -14.72 38.49
C SER A 115 8.34 -13.93 37.32
N ALA A 116 7.47 -13.35 36.49
CA ALA A 116 7.87 -12.43 35.43
C ALA A 116 8.70 -11.23 35.94
N ALA A 117 8.54 -10.83 37.20
CA ALA A 117 9.29 -9.73 37.81
C ALA A 117 10.68 -10.14 38.36
N ASP A 118 11.02 -11.43 38.36
CA ASP A 118 12.27 -11.92 38.93
C ASP A 118 13.45 -11.77 37.96
N LEU A 119 14.12 -10.62 38.03
CA LEU A 119 15.31 -10.29 37.25
C LEU A 119 16.44 -11.33 37.42
N ALA A 120 16.54 -11.98 38.59
CA ALA A 120 17.58 -12.99 38.84
C ALA A 120 17.31 -14.32 38.11
N SER A 121 16.08 -14.52 37.65
CA SER A 121 15.63 -15.73 36.95
C SER A 121 15.52 -15.55 35.43
N ILE A 122 16.04 -14.45 34.86
CA ILE A 122 16.12 -14.27 33.41
C ILE A 122 17.06 -15.32 32.80
N ASN A 123 16.61 -15.97 31.73
CA ASN A 123 17.42 -16.98 31.03
C ASN A 123 18.61 -16.33 30.31
N ASN A 124 19.76 -17.01 30.30
CA ASN A 124 20.89 -16.59 29.49
C ASN A 124 20.47 -16.52 28.01
N GLY A 125 20.78 -15.40 27.35
CA GLY A 125 20.38 -15.15 25.95
C GLY A 125 18.96 -14.59 25.76
N ALA A 126 18.19 -14.35 26.83
CA ALA A 126 16.85 -13.77 26.72
C ALA A 126 16.84 -12.43 25.98
N LEU A 127 17.80 -11.53 26.25
CA LEU A 127 17.92 -10.25 25.55
C LEU A 127 18.23 -10.42 24.06
N SER A 128 19.14 -11.36 23.73
CA SER A 128 19.53 -11.67 22.36
C SER A 128 18.38 -12.26 21.53
N MET A 129 17.37 -12.84 22.16
CA MET A 129 16.13 -13.28 21.50
C MET A 129 15.08 -12.17 21.47
N ALA A 130 14.88 -11.48 22.59
CA ALA A 130 13.78 -10.53 22.75
C ALA A 130 13.93 -9.28 21.88
N PHE A 131 15.12 -8.70 21.76
CA PHE A 131 15.32 -7.51 20.92
C PHE A 131 15.08 -7.78 19.42
N PRO A 132 15.62 -8.85 18.80
CA PRO A 132 15.29 -9.20 17.43
C PRO A 132 13.80 -9.47 17.21
N ILE A 133 13.14 -10.18 18.13
CA ILE A 133 11.69 -10.43 18.06
C ILE A 133 10.91 -9.10 18.12
N ALA A 134 11.23 -8.24 19.07
CA ALA A 134 10.61 -6.92 19.22
C ALA A 134 10.82 -6.06 17.96
N LYS A 135 12.02 -6.07 17.37
CA LYS A 135 12.30 -5.40 16.09
C LYS A 135 11.43 -5.95 14.96
N SER A 136 11.31 -7.27 14.81
CA SER A 136 10.46 -7.87 13.78
C SER A 136 8.98 -7.53 14.00
N LEU A 137 8.52 -7.47 15.24
CA LEU A 137 7.15 -7.01 15.56
C LEU A 137 6.96 -5.55 15.19
N ALA A 138 7.91 -4.67 15.51
CA ALA A 138 7.86 -3.24 15.18
C ALA A 138 7.82 -2.98 13.68
N VAL A 139 8.61 -3.73 12.89
CA VAL A 139 8.57 -3.63 11.42
C VAL A 139 7.20 -4.05 10.87
N LYS A 140 6.62 -5.13 11.39
CA LYS A 140 5.29 -5.59 10.95
C LYS A 140 4.21 -4.56 11.28
N ASP A 141 4.23 -4.04 12.51
CA ASP A 141 3.31 -3.00 12.97
C ASP A 141 3.40 -1.74 12.09
N ALA A 142 4.62 -1.29 11.77
CA ALA A 142 4.82 -0.18 10.83
C ALA A 142 4.23 -0.49 9.44
N CYS A 143 4.39 -1.73 8.96
CA CYS A 143 3.90 -2.13 7.65
C CYS A 143 2.38 -2.34 7.59
N ASP A 144 1.73 -2.66 8.71
CA ASP A 144 0.27 -2.78 8.79
C ASP A 144 -0.41 -1.46 8.38
N HIS A 145 0.25 -0.32 8.54
CA HIS A 145 -0.27 0.97 8.08
C HIS A 145 -0.38 1.12 6.56
N PHE A 146 0.33 0.30 5.77
CA PHE A 146 0.25 0.37 4.30
C PHE A 146 -1.08 -0.15 3.74
N GLY A 147 -1.76 -1.07 4.44
CA GLY A 147 -3.07 -1.57 4.00
C GLY A 147 -3.30 -3.05 4.32
N SER A 148 -4.49 -3.55 3.94
CA SER A 148 -4.91 -4.92 4.21
C SER A 148 -3.90 -5.98 3.76
N LEU A 149 -3.22 -5.77 2.63
CA LEU A 149 -2.25 -6.71 2.07
C LEU A 149 -1.08 -6.97 3.02
N PHE A 150 -0.72 -5.97 3.83
CA PHE A 150 0.34 -6.07 4.83
C PHE A 150 -0.13 -6.59 6.18
N GLY A 151 -1.45 -6.64 6.43
CA GLY A 151 -2.02 -7.24 7.64
C GLY A 151 -2.98 -6.36 8.43
N ALA A 152 -3.19 -5.09 8.02
CA ALA A 152 -3.96 -4.07 8.75
C ALA A 152 -5.31 -4.53 9.32
N ASN A 153 -6.03 -5.35 8.55
CA ASN A 153 -7.40 -5.75 8.83
C ASN A 153 -7.54 -7.22 9.28
N LEU A 154 -6.44 -7.94 9.53
CA LEU A 154 -6.49 -9.37 9.88
C LEU A 154 -7.24 -9.68 11.17
N ASN A 155 -7.22 -8.74 12.13
CA ASN A 155 -7.82 -8.89 13.45
C ASN A 155 -8.97 -7.90 13.71
N ARG A 156 -9.41 -7.15 12.70
CA ARG A 156 -10.54 -6.23 12.82
C ARG A 156 -11.86 -6.97 12.59
N LYS A 157 -12.88 -6.67 13.40
CA LYS A 157 -14.20 -7.30 13.30
C LYS A 157 -15.04 -6.70 12.17
N ASP A 158 -14.97 -5.39 12.02
CA ASP A 158 -15.67 -4.63 11.00
C ASP A 158 -14.63 -4.06 10.03
N VAL A 159 -14.75 -4.43 8.75
CA VAL A 159 -13.85 -3.98 7.68
C VAL A 159 -14.70 -3.34 6.59
N LEU A 160 -14.41 -2.09 6.27
CA LEU A 160 -14.94 -1.46 5.06
C LEU A 160 -14.04 -1.85 3.90
N GLU A 161 -14.61 -2.50 2.89
CA GLU A 161 -13.87 -2.82 1.68
C GLU A 161 -13.54 -1.53 0.92
N PHE A 162 -12.28 -1.39 0.52
CA PHE A 162 -11.86 -0.30 -0.32
C PHE A 162 -12.35 -0.56 -1.76
N SER A 163 -13.08 0.40 -2.32
CA SER A 163 -13.48 0.41 -3.74
C SER A 163 -12.89 1.65 -4.41
N PRO A 164 -12.30 1.54 -5.60
CA PRO A 164 -11.85 2.70 -6.37
C PRO A 164 -13.03 3.59 -6.78
N ASP A 165 -12.78 4.89 -7.02
CA ASP A 165 -13.81 5.83 -7.48
C ASP A 165 -14.08 5.62 -8.98
N ASP A 166 -15.23 5.04 -9.31
CA ASP A 166 -15.66 4.78 -10.69
C ASP A 166 -15.68 6.03 -11.58
N LYS A 167 -15.84 7.23 -11.01
CA LYS A 167 -15.84 8.48 -11.78
C LYS A 167 -14.44 8.87 -12.24
N LEU A 168 -13.42 8.63 -11.42
CA LEU A 168 -12.02 8.87 -11.80
C LEU A 168 -11.57 7.88 -12.89
N ASN A 169 -12.00 6.61 -12.81
CA ASN A 169 -11.72 5.60 -13.83
C ASN A 169 -12.21 5.99 -15.23
N LYS A 170 -13.42 6.56 -15.34
CA LYS A 170 -13.97 7.02 -16.63
C LYS A 170 -13.18 8.19 -17.21
N ILE A 171 -12.86 9.19 -16.39
CA ILE A 171 -12.12 10.39 -16.82
C ILE A 171 -10.72 10.02 -17.36
N VAL A 172 -10.02 9.09 -16.70
CA VAL A 172 -8.69 8.67 -17.17
C VAL A 172 -8.77 7.84 -18.45
N ASN A 173 -9.76 6.95 -18.58
CA ASN A 173 -9.99 6.25 -19.84
C ASN A 173 -10.26 7.23 -20.99
N ASP A 174 -11.06 8.29 -20.75
CA ASP A 174 -11.31 9.34 -21.73
C ASP A 174 -10.03 10.13 -22.07
N LEU A 175 -9.25 10.56 -21.08
CA LEU A 175 -7.99 11.30 -21.29
C LEU A 175 -6.93 10.48 -22.03
N THR A 176 -6.74 9.21 -21.63
CA THR A 176 -5.80 8.30 -22.31
C THR A 176 -6.24 8.00 -23.73
N PHE A 177 -7.55 7.86 -23.96
CA PHE A 177 -8.11 7.74 -25.30
C PHE A 177 -7.75 8.94 -26.18
N TRP A 178 -8.03 10.17 -25.73
CA TRP A 178 -7.73 11.38 -26.50
C TRP A 178 -6.23 11.57 -26.78
N LYS A 179 -5.38 11.25 -25.80
CA LYS A 179 -3.92 11.29 -25.95
C LYS A 179 -3.45 10.30 -27.02
N ARG A 180 -3.85 9.04 -26.93
CA ARG A 180 -3.49 8.00 -27.92
C ARG A 180 -4.01 8.35 -29.31
N LEU A 181 -5.23 8.85 -29.43
CA LEU A 181 -5.81 9.30 -30.70
C LEU A 181 -4.99 10.44 -31.34
N SER A 182 -4.48 11.37 -30.52
CA SER A 182 -3.63 12.47 -30.99
C SER A 182 -2.23 12.01 -31.42
N GLU A 183 -1.71 10.93 -30.82
CA GLU A 183 -0.40 10.34 -31.13
C GLU A 183 -0.43 9.41 -32.36
N CYS A 184 -1.60 8.91 -32.77
CA CYS A 184 -1.74 8.14 -34.00
C CYS A 184 -1.34 8.99 -35.21
N LYS A 185 -0.43 8.44 -36.03
CA LYS A 185 0.08 9.05 -37.28
C LYS A 185 -0.40 8.27 -38.51
N THR A 186 -0.74 7.00 -38.34
CA THR A 186 -1.23 6.17 -39.43
C THR A 186 -2.69 5.80 -39.25
N ILE A 187 -3.37 5.53 -40.36
CA ILE A 187 -4.77 5.10 -40.37
C ILE A 187 -4.91 3.75 -39.63
N GLU A 188 -3.92 2.87 -39.76
CA GLU A 188 -3.90 1.55 -39.14
C GLU A 188 -3.80 1.62 -37.61
N GLU A 189 -3.04 2.57 -37.06
CA GLU A 189 -3.02 2.84 -35.61
C GLU A 189 -4.38 3.32 -35.09
N VAL A 190 -5.08 4.16 -35.87
CA VAL A 190 -6.43 4.62 -35.51
C VAL A 190 -7.43 3.46 -35.56
N ASP A 191 -7.30 2.55 -36.54
CA ASP A 191 -8.14 1.35 -36.63
C ASP A 191 -7.90 0.39 -35.46
N ASN A 192 -6.64 0.18 -35.06
CA ASN A 192 -6.31 -0.62 -33.88
C ASN A 192 -6.88 0.01 -32.59
N LEU A 193 -6.81 1.34 -32.46
CA LEU A 193 -7.40 2.04 -31.31
C LEU A 193 -8.93 1.91 -31.27
N ALA A 194 -9.60 1.91 -32.44
CA ALA A 194 -11.05 1.72 -32.52
C ALA A 194 -11.49 0.31 -32.10
N ILE A 195 -10.64 -0.71 -32.28
CA ILE A 195 -10.87 -2.08 -31.78
C ILE A 195 -10.72 -2.13 -30.25
N GLU A 196 -9.75 -1.40 -29.70
CA GLU A 196 -9.51 -1.33 -28.25
C GLU A 196 -10.59 -0.53 -27.49
N TYR A 197 -11.20 0.48 -28.14
CA TYR A 197 -12.23 1.33 -27.56
C TYR A 197 -13.51 1.33 -28.41
N PRO A 198 -14.28 0.23 -28.41
CA PRO A 198 -15.47 0.07 -29.26
C PRO A 198 -16.66 0.93 -28.81
N ASP A 199 -16.65 1.42 -27.56
CA ASP A 199 -17.72 2.22 -26.97
C ASP A 199 -17.65 3.71 -27.35
N ILE A 200 -16.57 4.15 -28.01
CA ILE A 200 -16.38 5.53 -28.48
C ILE A 200 -17.06 5.73 -29.83
N ASP A 201 -17.69 6.90 -30.03
CA ASP A 201 -18.33 7.26 -31.30
C ASP A 201 -17.37 7.19 -32.50
N TYR A 202 -17.74 6.38 -33.50
CA TYR A 202 -16.97 6.16 -34.71
C TYR A 202 -16.69 7.44 -35.52
N SER A 203 -17.52 8.47 -35.36
CA SER A 203 -17.33 9.78 -36.00
C SER A 203 -15.98 10.42 -35.63
N ILE A 204 -15.48 10.17 -34.41
CA ILE A 204 -14.23 10.69 -33.88
C ILE A 204 -13.03 10.06 -34.62
N TYR A 205 -13.03 8.74 -34.79
CA TYR A 205 -11.98 8.04 -35.55
C TYR A 205 -11.97 8.46 -37.02
N LYS A 206 -13.15 8.62 -37.63
CA LYS A 206 -13.27 9.05 -39.02
C LYS A 206 -12.63 10.43 -39.23
N LYS A 207 -12.92 11.39 -38.35
CA LYS A 207 -12.34 12.73 -38.39
C LYS A 207 -10.81 12.69 -38.29
N ARG A 208 -10.26 11.89 -37.36
CA ARG A 208 -8.79 11.76 -37.21
C ARG A 208 -8.12 11.16 -38.45
N LYS A 209 -8.76 10.17 -39.09
CA LYS A 209 -8.26 9.59 -40.36
C LYS A 209 -8.29 10.58 -41.51
N GLU A 210 -9.29 11.46 -41.55
CA GLU A 210 -9.36 12.56 -42.54
C GLU A 210 -8.22 13.56 -42.31
N GLU A 211 -7.95 13.95 -41.07
CA GLU A 211 -6.81 14.83 -40.72
C GLU A 211 -5.45 14.22 -41.12
N ILE A 212 -5.23 12.92 -40.87
CA ILE A 212 -3.99 12.23 -41.28
C ILE A 212 -3.83 12.23 -42.80
N LYS A 213 -4.92 12.04 -43.56
CA LYS A 213 -4.89 12.07 -45.03
C LYS A 213 -4.68 13.47 -45.60
N GLU A 214 -5.20 14.50 -44.94
CA GLU A 214 -5.16 15.89 -45.41
C GLU A 214 -3.84 16.58 -45.05
N TYR A 215 -3.24 16.26 -43.90
CA TYR A 215 -2.05 16.94 -43.38
C TYR A 215 -0.77 16.09 -43.37
N GLY A 216 -0.82 14.80 -43.67
CA GLY A 216 0.37 13.94 -43.81
C GLY A 216 1.31 13.98 -42.59
N ILE A 217 0.75 13.85 -41.39
CA ILE A 217 1.47 13.87 -40.10
C ILE A 217 1.90 12.46 -39.72
#